data_AF-A0A3B0PK12-F1
#
_entry.id   AF-A0A3B0PK12-F1
#
_cell.length_a   1.000
_cell.length_b   1.000
_cell.length_c   1.000
_cell.angle_alpha   90.00
_cell.angle_beta   90.00
_cell.angle_gamma   90.00
#
_symmetry.space_group_name_H-M   'P 1'
#
loop_
_entity.id
_entity.type
_entity.pdbx_description
1 polymer ?
#
loop_
_entity_poly.entity_id
_entity_poly.type
_entity_poly.pdbx_seq_one_letter_code
_entity_poly.pdbx_strand_id
1 'polypeptide(L)'
;MLLNRKAKSAIIVLSGGIIVSAVASTLTYKLVNDKSQSQRFTIANLSKPNFISNDNLDLTDIQPTITDINLKVKEKPTPLPIPDPTTEPPKITIQPTPDPIVVEPKPEPIPEPPKPEPIPEPQPQPEPDPIIVEPEPIPQPEPQPEPVPEPEPEPQPSSPPSLPETDVAIIRFGDINVRVHVEPIPRREYNKNDINKGIANRKPYISEVSSDLKYVEVTEELRRENRKQAGKALRNSVW
;
A
#
# COMPACT_ATOMS: atom_id res chain seq x y z
N MET A 1 7.79 -65.30 32.79
CA MET A 1 6.69 -65.75 31.90
C MET A 1 7.23 -65.83 30.48
N LEU A 2 7.40 -67.03 29.91
CA LEU A 2 7.97 -67.22 28.58
C LEU A 2 6.89 -66.96 27.52
N LEU A 3 7.07 -65.92 26.70
CA LEU A 3 6.14 -65.62 25.60
C LEU A 3 6.20 -66.68 24.50
N ASN A 4 5.03 -67.08 24.02
CA ASN A 4 4.86 -68.04 22.94
C ASN A 4 5.37 -67.44 21.62
N ARG A 5 5.88 -68.28 20.70
CA ARG A 5 6.50 -67.86 19.43
C ARG A 5 5.69 -66.84 18.63
N LYS A 6 4.35 -67.00 18.58
CA LYS A 6 3.44 -66.08 17.87
C LYS A 6 3.39 -64.68 18.49
N ALA A 7 3.46 -64.58 19.82
CA ALA A 7 3.47 -63.30 20.53
C ALA A 7 4.81 -62.56 20.33
N LYS A 8 5.92 -63.30 20.28
CA LYS A 8 7.25 -62.73 19.98
C LYS A 8 7.32 -62.16 18.57
N SER A 9 6.80 -62.86 17.57
CA SER A 9 6.75 -62.37 16.19
C SER A 9 5.82 -61.17 16.02
N ALA A 10 4.68 -61.12 16.71
CA ALA A 10 3.78 -59.97 16.69
C ALA A 10 4.44 -58.70 17.26
N ILE A 11 5.19 -58.82 18.35
CA ILE A 11 5.92 -57.69 18.95
C ILE A 11 7.01 -57.16 18.01
N ILE A 12 7.72 -58.03 17.29
CA ILE A 12 8.76 -57.63 16.33
C ILE A 12 8.15 -56.90 15.12
N VAL A 13 6.99 -57.34 14.62
CA VAL A 13 6.30 -56.67 13.51
C VAL A 13 5.75 -55.31 13.94
N LEU A 14 5.17 -55.22 15.15
CA LEU A 14 4.68 -53.95 15.71
C LEU A 14 5.81 -52.96 16.00
N SER A 15 6.93 -53.40 16.58
CA SER A 15 8.08 -52.52 16.84
C SER A 15 8.79 -52.10 15.56
N GLY A 16 8.91 -53.00 14.57
CA GLY A 16 9.45 -52.68 13.24
C GLY A 16 8.62 -51.64 12.49
N GLY A 17 7.29 -51.72 12.56
CA GLY A 17 6.38 -50.76 11.92
C GLY A 17 6.50 -49.33 12.47
N ILE A 18 6.70 -49.19 13.78
CA ILE A 18 6.84 -47.88 14.44
C ILE A 18 8.15 -47.18 14.02
N ILE A 19 9.24 -47.93 13.83
CA ILE A 19 10.55 -47.37 13.46
C ILE A 19 10.54 -46.85 12.01
N VAL A 20 9.91 -47.58 11.08
CA VAL A 20 9.85 -47.17 9.66
C VAL A 20 9.03 -45.89 9.47
N SER A 21 7.93 -45.73 10.21
CA SER A 21 7.07 -44.55 10.16
C SER A 21 7.80 -43.26 10.59
N ALA A 22 8.62 -43.32 11.63
CA ALA A 22 9.35 -42.16 12.15
C ALA A 22 10.43 -41.66 11.17
N VAL A 23 11.12 -42.59 10.51
CA VAL A 23 12.18 -42.24 9.52
C VAL A 23 11.56 -41.61 8.26
N ALA A 24 10.45 -42.14 7.75
CA ALA A 24 9.77 -41.56 6.58
C ALA A 24 9.23 -40.14 6.85
N SER A 25 8.66 -39.93 8.05
CA SER A 25 8.11 -38.63 8.45
C SER A 25 9.20 -37.56 8.65
N THR A 26 10.34 -37.93 9.22
CA THR A 26 11.47 -37.01 9.39
C THR A 26 12.16 -36.67 8.08
N LEU A 27 12.26 -37.64 7.16
CA LEU A 27 12.82 -37.42 5.82
C LEU A 27 11.93 -36.47 5.01
N THR A 28 10.61 -36.67 5.02
CA THR A 28 9.64 -35.82 4.32
C THR A 28 9.58 -34.40 4.90
N TYR A 29 9.60 -34.26 6.23
CA TYR A 29 9.68 -32.95 6.88
C TYR A 29 10.95 -32.19 6.49
N LYS A 30 12.12 -32.85 6.45
CA LYS A 30 13.35 -32.21 5.98
C LYS A 30 13.31 -31.83 4.51
N LEU A 31 12.73 -32.66 3.64
CA LEU A 31 12.61 -32.37 2.21
C LEU A 31 11.64 -31.20 1.92
N VAL A 32 10.55 -31.08 2.67
CA VAL A 32 9.54 -30.02 2.47
C VAL A 32 9.94 -28.71 3.15
N ASN A 33 10.61 -28.78 4.30
CA ASN A 33 10.98 -27.60 5.09
C ASN A 33 12.39 -27.06 4.78
N ASP A 34 13.08 -27.61 3.77
CA ASP A 34 14.30 -27.02 3.24
C ASP A 34 13.96 -25.74 2.46
N LYS A 35 13.84 -24.65 3.20
CA LYS A 35 13.59 -23.29 2.69
C LYS A 35 14.72 -22.73 1.83
N SER A 36 15.79 -23.50 1.56
CA SER A 36 16.91 -23.08 0.70
C SER A 36 16.55 -23.01 -0.79
N GLN A 37 15.52 -23.74 -1.22
CA GLN A 37 14.95 -23.65 -2.57
C GLN A 37 13.83 -22.60 -2.59
N SER A 38 14.13 -21.36 -2.18
CA SER A 38 13.32 -20.23 -2.65
C SER A 38 13.36 -20.31 -4.17
N GLN A 39 12.22 -20.55 -4.82
CA GLN A 39 12.14 -20.54 -6.28
C GLN A 39 12.42 -19.10 -6.73
N ARG A 40 13.70 -18.76 -6.90
CA ARG A 40 14.14 -17.49 -7.44
C ARG A 40 13.93 -17.59 -8.94
N PHE A 41 12.74 -17.22 -9.38
CA PHE A 41 12.49 -16.99 -10.79
C PHE A 41 13.24 -15.73 -11.17
N THR A 42 14.36 -15.89 -11.87
CA THR A 42 15.00 -14.78 -12.57
C THR A 42 14.11 -14.44 -13.75
N ILE A 43 13.30 -13.38 -13.63
CA ILE A 43 12.65 -12.77 -14.78
C ILE A 43 13.80 -12.19 -15.61
N ALA A 44 14.16 -12.89 -16.69
CA ALA A 44 15.05 -12.32 -17.68
C ALA A 44 14.41 -11.02 -18.16
N ASN A 45 15.07 -9.89 -17.90
CA ASN A 45 14.71 -8.57 -18.42
C ASN A 45 14.82 -8.60 -19.95
N LEU A 46 13.86 -9.22 -20.62
CA LEU A 46 13.86 -9.42 -22.07
C LEU A 46 13.40 -8.20 -22.86
N SER A 47 13.09 -7.08 -22.19
CA SER A 47 12.82 -5.82 -22.90
C SER A 47 13.24 -4.66 -22.02
N LYS A 48 14.23 -3.87 -22.46
CA LYS A 48 14.31 -2.48 -21.98
C LYS A 48 13.03 -1.81 -22.47
N PRO A 49 12.15 -1.32 -21.59
CA PRO A 49 10.93 -0.68 -22.06
C PRO A 49 11.31 0.59 -22.83
N ASN A 50 10.86 0.68 -24.08
CA ASN A 50 11.03 1.86 -24.92
C ASN A 50 9.73 2.64 -24.88
N PHE A 51 9.64 3.60 -23.96
CA PHE A 51 8.48 4.48 -23.82
C PHE A 51 8.73 5.78 -24.59
N ILE A 52 7.78 6.21 -25.42
CA ILE A 52 7.91 7.44 -26.21
C ILE A 52 7.21 8.59 -25.47
N SER A 53 7.99 9.51 -24.91
CA SER A 53 7.48 10.71 -24.22
C SER A 53 7.18 11.86 -25.20
N ASN A 54 6.26 11.66 -26.13
CA ASN A 54 5.80 12.72 -27.06
C ASN A 54 4.28 12.88 -26.97
N ASP A 55 3.79 14.12 -26.95
CA ASP A 55 2.35 14.40 -26.88
C ASP A 55 1.63 14.24 -28.23
N ASN A 56 2.39 14.02 -29.32
CA ASN A 56 1.89 13.99 -30.69
C ASN A 56 1.99 12.59 -31.31
N LEU A 57 1.47 11.57 -30.61
CA LEU A 57 1.47 10.18 -31.07
C LEU A 57 0.17 9.82 -31.79
N ASP A 58 0.28 8.94 -32.78
CA ASP A 58 -0.85 8.34 -33.48
C ASP A 58 -1.34 7.10 -32.73
N LEU A 59 -2.61 7.14 -32.32
CA LEU A 59 -3.26 6.13 -31.48
C LEU A 59 -4.31 5.31 -32.25
N THR A 60 -4.39 5.50 -33.57
CA THR A 60 -5.47 4.91 -34.38
C THR A 60 -5.27 3.43 -34.71
N ASP A 61 -4.03 2.92 -34.67
CA ASP A 61 -3.67 1.52 -35.00
C ASP A 61 -2.69 0.94 -33.96
N ILE A 62 -3.16 0.81 -32.70
CA ILE A 62 -2.33 0.31 -31.60
C ILE A 62 -2.55 -1.20 -31.42
N GLN A 63 -1.44 -1.96 -31.39
CA GLN A 63 -1.46 -3.35 -30.95
C GLN A 63 -1.30 -3.43 -29.42
N PRO A 64 -2.03 -4.32 -28.72
CA PRO A 64 -1.87 -4.50 -27.28
C PRO A 64 -0.48 -5.04 -26.96
N THR A 65 0.39 -4.18 -26.40
CA THR A 65 1.78 -4.52 -26.06
C THR A 65 2.19 -3.75 -24.80
N ILE A 66 3.12 -4.31 -24.02
CA ILE A 66 3.64 -3.72 -22.77
C ILE A 66 4.69 -2.61 -22.98
N THR A 67 4.93 -2.21 -24.23
CA THR A 67 5.92 -1.22 -24.67
C THR A 67 5.39 -0.44 -25.86
N ASP A 68 5.86 0.79 -26.08
CA ASP A 68 5.42 1.65 -27.19
C ASP A 68 6.07 1.30 -28.54
N ILE A 69 6.60 0.09 -28.67
CA ILE A 69 7.17 -0.44 -29.91
C ILE A 69 6.04 -0.45 -30.93
N ASN A 70 6.17 0.36 -31.98
CA ASN A 70 5.22 0.60 -33.09
C ASN A 70 4.30 1.84 -32.99
N LEU A 71 4.42 2.71 -31.98
CA LEU A 71 3.70 4.00 -32.00
C LEU A 71 4.39 4.99 -32.96
N LYS A 72 3.61 5.58 -33.87
CA LYS A 72 4.07 6.60 -34.83
C LYS A 72 3.84 8.01 -34.27
N VAL A 73 4.72 8.95 -34.60
CA VAL A 73 4.50 10.38 -34.32
C VAL A 73 3.63 10.95 -35.44
N LYS A 74 2.59 11.71 -35.11
CA LYS A 74 1.78 12.42 -36.11
C LYS A 74 2.65 13.49 -36.75
N GLU A 75 2.72 13.51 -38.07
CA GLU A 75 3.41 14.59 -38.76
C GLU A 75 2.73 15.92 -38.45
N LYS A 76 3.51 16.90 -37.96
CA LYS A 76 3.00 18.25 -37.76
C LYS A 76 2.70 18.83 -39.14
N PRO A 77 1.53 19.43 -39.39
CA PRO A 77 1.23 20.01 -40.69
C PRO A 77 2.33 21.01 -41.04
N THR A 78 2.99 20.80 -42.18
CA THR A 78 3.99 21.72 -42.70
C THR A 78 3.34 23.09 -42.82
N PRO A 79 3.95 24.16 -42.27
CA PRO A 79 3.42 25.50 -42.44
C PRO A 79 3.27 25.75 -43.94
N LEU A 80 2.07 26.12 -44.38
CA LEU A 80 1.86 26.58 -45.74
C LEU A 80 2.86 27.72 -46.00
N PRO A 81 3.57 27.74 -47.15
CA PRO A 81 4.45 28.83 -47.48
C PRO A 81 3.66 30.13 -47.37
N ILE A 82 4.13 31.05 -46.53
CA ILE A 82 3.58 32.40 -46.43
C ILE A 82 3.70 32.96 -47.85
N PRO A 83 2.61 33.38 -48.50
CA PRO A 83 2.71 33.95 -49.83
C PRO A 83 3.61 35.18 -49.75
N ASP A 84 4.63 35.23 -50.61
CA ASP A 84 5.57 36.34 -50.70
C ASP A 84 4.81 37.67 -50.77
N PRO A 85 5.23 38.71 -50.02
CA PRO A 85 4.65 40.04 -50.12
C PRO A 85 5.19 40.70 -51.40
N THR A 86 4.73 40.25 -52.56
CA THR A 86 4.93 40.95 -53.82
C THR A 86 3.66 40.83 -54.64
N THR A 87 2.67 41.63 -54.25
CA THR A 87 1.67 42.14 -55.17
C THR A 87 1.28 43.52 -54.67
N GLU A 88 1.45 44.49 -55.56
CA GLU A 88 1.21 45.91 -55.36
C GLU A 88 -0.15 46.18 -54.66
N PRO A 89 -0.22 47.10 -53.70
CA PRO A 89 -1.51 47.53 -53.16
C PRO A 89 -2.30 48.27 -54.24
N PRO A 90 -3.62 48.06 -54.35
CA PRO A 90 -4.45 48.79 -55.30
C PRO A 90 -4.39 50.29 -55.03
N LYS A 91 -4.18 51.05 -56.10
CA LYS A 91 -4.17 52.51 -56.14
C LYS A 91 -5.51 53.06 -55.64
N ILE A 92 -5.57 53.46 -54.37
CA ILE A 92 -6.67 54.23 -53.80
C ILE A 92 -6.30 55.72 -53.91
N THR A 93 -7.02 56.42 -54.78
CA THR A 93 -6.96 57.88 -54.93
C THR A 93 -7.66 58.55 -53.75
N ILE A 94 -6.91 59.27 -52.91
CA ILE A 94 -7.43 60.27 -51.97
C ILE A 94 -6.61 61.55 -52.15
N GLN A 95 -7.32 62.68 -52.25
CA GLN A 95 -6.83 64.03 -52.54
C GLN A 95 -5.96 64.63 -51.40
N PRO A 96 -5.13 65.65 -51.67
CA PRO A 96 -4.05 66.05 -50.78
C PRO A 96 -4.57 66.81 -49.56
N THR A 97 -4.10 66.42 -48.39
CA THR A 97 -4.25 67.17 -47.13
C THR A 97 -2.84 67.56 -46.69
N PRO A 98 -2.58 68.82 -46.30
CA PRO A 98 -1.23 69.35 -46.19
C PRO A 98 -0.43 68.73 -45.04
N ASP A 99 0.87 68.60 -45.28
CA ASP A 99 1.87 68.06 -44.37
C ASP A 99 1.77 68.62 -42.94
N PRO A 100 1.76 67.77 -41.91
CA PRO A 100 2.20 68.20 -40.59
C PRO A 100 3.74 68.16 -40.54
N ILE A 101 4.30 69.34 -40.33
CA ILE A 101 5.71 69.63 -40.06
C ILE A 101 6.30 68.62 -39.07
N VAL A 102 7.33 67.89 -39.50
CA VAL A 102 8.19 67.10 -38.63
C VAL A 102 8.95 68.06 -37.72
N VAL A 103 8.58 68.09 -36.44
CA VAL A 103 9.38 68.70 -35.36
C VAL A 103 10.16 67.58 -34.67
N GLU A 104 11.42 67.42 -35.02
CA GLU A 104 12.45 66.93 -34.09
C GLU A 104 13.06 68.15 -33.37
N PRO A 105 13.71 68.07 -32.20
CA PRO A 105 13.69 67.05 -31.14
C PRO A 105 13.61 67.67 -29.71
N LYS A 106 13.55 66.84 -28.67
CA LYS A 106 14.27 67.14 -27.42
C LYS A 106 14.75 65.81 -26.79
N PRO A 107 16.06 65.62 -26.56
CA PRO A 107 16.54 64.40 -25.92
C PRO A 107 16.02 64.34 -24.48
N GLU A 108 15.42 63.21 -24.11
CA GLU A 108 15.09 62.89 -22.73
C GLU A 108 16.38 62.79 -21.90
N PRO A 109 16.42 63.28 -20.65
CA PRO A 109 17.57 63.14 -19.80
C PRO A 109 17.83 61.67 -19.50
N ILE A 110 19.07 61.23 -19.72
CA ILE A 110 19.56 59.91 -19.34
C ILE A 110 19.41 59.79 -17.81
N PRO A 111 18.76 58.73 -17.29
CA PRO A 111 18.64 58.51 -15.86
C PRO A 111 20.02 58.42 -15.20
N GLU A 112 20.20 59.09 -14.06
CA GLU A 112 21.42 58.99 -13.26
C GLU A 112 21.67 57.52 -12.84
N PRO A 113 22.94 57.08 -12.76
CA PRO A 113 23.25 55.74 -12.29
C PRO A 113 22.78 55.56 -10.84
N PRO A 114 22.22 54.39 -10.48
CA PRO A 114 21.77 54.13 -9.12
C PRO A 114 22.94 54.26 -8.14
N LYS A 115 22.69 54.92 -7.00
CA LYS A 115 23.66 55.00 -5.91
C LYS A 115 24.05 53.59 -5.46
N PRO A 116 25.33 53.32 -5.21
CA PRO A 116 25.77 52.02 -4.71
C PRO A 116 25.10 51.72 -3.36
N GLU A 117 24.57 50.51 -3.25
CA GLU A 117 24.01 49.99 -2.00
C GLU A 117 25.11 49.91 -0.92
N PRO A 118 24.78 50.18 0.34
CA PRO A 118 25.73 50.08 1.44
C PRO A 118 26.20 48.63 1.59
N ILE A 119 27.51 48.46 1.67
CA ILE A 119 28.16 47.16 1.93
C ILE A 119 27.70 46.69 3.32
N PRO A 120 27.19 45.45 3.46
CA PRO A 120 26.80 44.91 4.75
C PRO A 120 27.98 44.91 5.73
N GLU A 121 27.74 45.38 6.95
CA GLU A 121 28.75 45.33 8.02
C GLU A 121 29.18 43.88 8.30
N PRO A 122 30.47 43.64 8.60
CA PRO A 122 30.96 42.32 8.92
C PRO A 122 30.27 41.78 10.18
N GLN A 123 29.78 40.54 10.09
CA GLN A 123 29.17 39.86 11.23
C GLN A 123 30.20 39.70 12.38
N PRO A 124 29.78 39.83 13.65
CA PRO A 124 30.65 39.60 14.79
C PRO A 124 31.22 38.19 14.76
N GLN A 125 32.51 38.05 15.10
CA GLN A 125 33.13 36.74 15.31
C GLN A 125 32.50 36.06 16.54
N PRO A 126 32.36 34.72 16.54
CA PRO A 126 31.87 33.99 17.70
C PRO A 126 32.79 34.20 18.90
N GLU A 127 32.21 34.47 20.06
CA GLU A 127 32.94 34.47 21.34
C GLU A 127 33.47 33.05 21.64
N PRO A 128 34.64 32.94 22.30
CA PRO A 128 35.20 31.64 22.65
C PRO A 128 34.34 30.92 23.69
N ASP A 129 34.10 29.63 23.44
CA ASP A 129 33.38 28.75 24.37
C ASP A 129 34.05 28.70 25.75
N PRO A 130 33.28 28.72 26.85
CA PRO A 130 33.82 28.61 28.20
C PRO A 130 34.43 27.23 28.42
N ILE A 131 35.65 27.22 28.96
CA ILE A 131 36.32 26.00 29.42
C ILE A 131 35.53 25.46 30.62
N ILE A 132 34.84 24.34 30.42
CA ILE A 132 34.17 23.60 31.49
C ILE A 132 35.26 22.88 32.28
N VAL A 133 35.44 23.29 33.54
CA VAL A 133 36.24 22.53 34.50
C VAL A 133 35.37 21.37 34.99
N GLU A 134 35.81 20.14 34.72
CA GLU A 134 35.18 18.93 35.27
C GLU A 134 35.29 18.94 36.81
N PRO A 135 34.18 18.87 37.56
CA PRO A 135 34.24 18.69 39.00
C PRO A 135 34.69 17.26 39.35
N GLU A 136 35.54 17.13 40.37
CA GLU A 136 35.98 15.84 40.90
C GLU A 136 34.78 14.96 41.33
N PRO A 137 34.87 13.62 41.14
CA PRO A 137 33.78 12.72 41.49
C PRO A 137 33.58 12.64 43.01
N ILE A 138 32.39 13.05 43.43
CA ILE A 138 31.89 12.90 44.81
C ILE A 138 31.71 11.40 45.10
N PRO A 139 32.14 10.87 46.27
CA PRO A 139 31.95 9.47 46.61
C PRO A 139 30.47 9.07 46.58
N GLN A 140 30.17 7.95 45.93
CA GLN A 140 28.82 7.42 45.82
C GLN A 140 28.28 7.04 47.21
N PRO A 141 27.03 7.41 47.54
CA PRO A 141 26.37 6.93 48.75
C PRO A 141 26.18 5.42 48.71
N GLU A 142 26.36 4.77 49.86
CA GLU A 142 26.10 3.33 50.01
C GLU A 142 24.66 2.98 49.61
N PRO A 143 24.44 1.83 48.96
CA PRO A 143 23.11 1.41 48.54
C PRO A 143 22.22 1.19 49.76
N GLN A 144 21.11 1.93 49.81
CA GLN A 144 20.06 1.67 50.80
C GLN A 144 19.47 0.26 50.60
N PRO A 145 19.05 -0.39 51.70
CA PRO A 145 18.41 -1.71 51.62
C PRO A 145 17.20 -1.67 50.69
N GLU A 146 17.11 -2.68 49.82
CA GLU A 146 16.01 -2.80 48.86
C GLU A 146 14.65 -2.82 49.57
N PRO A 147 13.67 -2.06 49.08
CA PRO A 147 12.31 -2.11 49.61
C PRO A 147 11.75 -3.52 49.46
N VAL A 148 11.15 -4.02 50.53
CA VAL A 148 10.42 -5.29 50.52
C VAL A 148 9.32 -5.19 49.46
N PRO A 149 9.22 -6.15 48.53
CA PRO A 149 8.22 -6.10 47.47
C PRO A 149 6.82 -6.02 48.08
N GLU A 150 6.06 -4.99 47.67
CA GLU A 150 4.65 -4.91 47.99
C GLU A 150 3.91 -6.15 47.49
N PRO A 151 2.87 -6.61 48.21
CA PRO A 151 2.05 -7.72 47.77
C PRO A 151 1.50 -7.45 46.36
N GLU A 152 1.64 -8.43 45.47
CA GLU A 152 1.10 -8.33 44.12
C GLU A 152 -0.40 -7.99 44.18
N PRO A 153 -0.86 -7.00 43.40
CA PRO A 153 -2.27 -6.67 43.33
C PRO A 153 -3.06 -7.91 42.88
N GLU A 154 -4.16 -8.20 43.59
CA GLU A 154 -5.08 -9.24 43.17
C GLU A 154 -5.49 -9.03 41.71
N PRO A 155 -5.51 -10.09 40.88
CA PRO A 155 -5.86 -9.97 39.48
C PRO A 155 -7.25 -9.34 39.37
N GLN A 156 -7.31 -8.13 38.81
CA GLN A 156 -8.58 -7.51 38.48
C GLN A 156 -9.37 -8.47 37.57
N PRO A 157 -10.69 -8.57 37.75
CA PRO A 157 -11.53 -9.34 36.84
C PRO A 157 -11.26 -8.84 35.43
N SER A 158 -10.83 -9.75 34.53
CA SER A 158 -10.57 -9.39 33.15
C SER A 158 -11.81 -8.69 32.62
N SER A 159 -11.63 -7.45 32.14
CA SER A 159 -12.67 -6.79 31.38
C SER A 159 -13.19 -7.75 30.32
N PRO A 160 -14.51 -7.83 30.09
CA PRO A 160 -15.05 -8.65 29.01
C PRO A 160 -14.28 -8.29 27.74
N PRO A 161 -13.87 -9.28 26.93
CA PRO A 161 -13.07 -9.04 25.74
C PRO A 161 -13.72 -7.92 24.95
N SER A 162 -12.96 -6.86 24.68
CA SER A 162 -13.42 -5.77 23.81
C SER A 162 -13.89 -6.42 22.52
N LEU A 163 -15.20 -6.44 22.29
CA LEU A 163 -15.78 -7.06 21.11
C LEU A 163 -15.13 -6.38 19.90
N PRO A 164 -14.59 -7.13 18.93
CA PRO A 164 -14.12 -6.52 17.69
C PRO A 164 -15.30 -5.79 17.05
N GLU A 165 -15.03 -4.61 16.48
CA GLU A 165 -15.99 -3.89 15.65
C GLU A 165 -16.38 -4.82 14.49
N THR A 166 -17.59 -5.38 14.58
CA THR A 166 -18.09 -6.43 13.70
C THR A 166 -19.42 -6.01 13.16
N ASP A 167 -19.66 -6.31 11.87
CA ASP A 167 -20.97 -6.15 11.28
C ASP A 167 -21.84 -7.36 11.61
N VAL A 168 -23.15 -7.12 11.79
CA VAL A 168 -24.12 -8.18 12.04
C VAL A 168 -24.75 -8.60 10.72
N ALA A 169 -24.49 -9.84 10.31
CA ALA A 169 -25.18 -10.48 9.20
C ALA A 169 -26.24 -11.45 9.73
N ILE A 170 -27.34 -11.62 8.99
CA ILE A 170 -28.39 -12.58 9.30
C ILE A 170 -28.33 -13.71 8.30
N ILE A 171 -28.06 -14.92 8.78
CA ILE A 171 -28.04 -16.13 7.96
C ILE A 171 -29.20 -17.06 8.33
N ARG A 172 -29.71 -17.79 7.35
CA ARG A 172 -30.77 -18.78 7.58
C ARG A 172 -30.16 -20.13 7.91
N PHE A 173 -30.49 -20.68 9.08
CA PHE A 173 -30.06 -22.02 9.51
C PHE A 173 -31.29 -22.89 9.79
N GLY A 174 -31.65 -23.75 8.83
CA GLY A 174 -32.93 -24.46 8.86
C GLY A 174 -34.12 -23.49 8.74
N ASP A 175 -34.96 -23.47 9.76
CA ASP A 175 -36.17 -22.63 9.82
C ASP A 175 -36.00 -21.35 10.66
N ILE A 176 -34.79 -21.07 11.14
CA ILE A 176 -34.49 -19.91 11.98
C ILE A 176 -33.46 -18.97 11.33
N ASN A 177 -33.57 -17.69 11.70
CA ASN A 177 -32.60 -16.65 11.35
C ASN A 177 -31.58 -16.51 12.48
N VAL A 178 -30.30 -16.63 12.15
CA VAL A 178 -29.19 -16.56 13.09
C VAL A 178 -28.40 -15.29 12.83
N ARG A 179 -28.13 -14.53 13.89
CA ARG A 179 -27.24 -13.37 13.82
C ARG A 179 -25.80 -13.82 13.96
N VAL A 180 -24.98 -13.43 13.00
CA VAL A 180 -23.55 -13.73 12.96
C VAL A 180 -22.76 -12.45 12.85
N HIS A 181 -21.66 -12.39 13.58
CA HIS A 181 -20.74 -11.27 13.58
C HIS A 181 -19.63 -11.57 12.59
N VAL A 182 -19.48 -10.69 11.60
CA VAL A 182 -18.50 -10.82 10.53
C VAL A 182 -17.51 -9.68 10.56
N GLU A 183 -16.33 -9.90 10.00
CA GLU A 183 -15.34 -8.86 9.81
C GLU A 183 -15.82 -7.81 8.81
N PRO A 184 -15.83 -6.51 9.16
CA PRO A 184 -16.17 -5.48 8.21
C PRO A 184 -15.07 -5.39 7.14
N ILE A 185 -15.47 -5.41 5.87
CA ILE A 185 -14.52 -5.29 4.76
C ILE A 185 -14.04 -3.84 4.71
N PRO A 186 -12.73 -3.56 4.87
CA PRO A 186 -12.24 -2.19 4.84
C PRO A 186 -12.49 -1.58 3.47
N ARG A 187 -12.97 -0.33 3.45
CA ARG A 187 -13.18 0.41 2.20
C ARG A 187 -11.84 0.81 1.62
N ARG A 188 -11.70 0.71 0.30
CA ARG A 188 -10.51 1.24 -0.39
C ARG A 188 -10.42 2.75 -0.15
N GLU A 189 -9.29 3.19 0.38
CA GLU A 189 -8.97 4.60 0.47
C GLU A 189 -8.43 5.10 -0.88
N TYR A 190 -8.98 6.20 -1.37
CA TYR A 190 -8.52 6.86 -2.58
C TYR A 190 -7.68 8.08 -2.22
N ASN A 191 -6.67 8.37 -3.03
CA ASN A 191 -5.91 9.59 -2.88
C ASN A 191 -6.81 10.82 -3.10
N LYS A 192 -6.75 11.80 -2.20
CA LYS A 192 -7.51 13.05 -2.28
C LYS A 192 -7.28 13.78 -3.61
N ASN A 193 -6.05 13.75 -4.15
CA ASN A 193 -5.73 14.37 -5.43
C ASN A 193 -6.52 13.74 -6.59
N ASP A 194 -6.68 12.43 -6.57
CA ASP A 194 -7.37 11.67 -7.63
C ASP A 194 -8.88 11.88 -7.57
N ILE A 195 -9.43 12.02 -6.36
CA ILE A 195 -10.82 12.41 -6.13
C ILE A 195 -11.07 13.81 -6.70
N ASN A 196 -10.21 14.78 -6.36
CA ASN A 196 -10.34 16.17 -6.83
C ASN A 196 -10.24 16.30 -8.35
N LYS A 197 -9.38 15.49 -8.97
CA LYS A 197 -9.22 15.42 -10.43
C LYS A 197 -10.32 14.61 -11.13
N GLY A 198 -11.25 14.00 -10.38
CA GLY A 198 -12.33 13.19 -10.94
C GLY A 198 -11.87 11.90 -11.64
N ILE A 199 -10.64 11.46 -11.37
CA ILE A 199 -10.05 10.22 -11.93
C ILE A 199 -10.20 9.02 -10.99
N ALA A 200 -10.59 9.25 -9.74
CA ALA A 200 -11.01 8.18 -8.84
C ALA A 200 -12.30 7.51 -9.35
N ASN A 201 -12.47 6.23 -9.04
CA ASN A 201 -13.69 5.50 -9.40
C ASN A 201 -14.92 6.17 -8.78
N ARG A 202 -15.88 6.56 -9.64
CA ARG A 202 -17.16 7.19 -9.22
C ARG A 202 -18.00 6.29 -8.32
N LYS A 203 -17.93 4.98 -8.56
CA LYS A 203 -18.49 3.95 -7.68
C LYS A 203 -17.32 3.12 -7.14
N PRO A 204 -17.09 3.10 -5.81
CA PRO A 204 -16.01 2.33 -5.24
C PRO A 204 -16.21 0.85 -5.58
N TYR A 205 -15.16 0.21 -6.09
CA TYR A 205 -15.16 -1.23 -6.28
C TYR A 205 -15.04 -1.87 -4.89
N ILE A 206 -16.05 -2.65 -4.52
CA ILE A 206 -15.99 -3.54 -3.37
C ILE A 206 -15.75 -4.92 -3.97
N SER A 207 -14.63 -5.55 -3.62
CA SER A 207 -14.47 -6.97 -3.94
C SER A 207 -15.52 -7.71 -3.14
N GLU A 208 -16.47 -8.39 -3.79
CA GLU A 208 -17.48 -9.24 -3.17
C GLU A 208 -16.85 -10.50 -2.57
N VAL A 209 -15.88 -10.34 -1.68
CA VAL A 209 -15.37 -11.43 -0.86
C VAL A 209 -16.40 -11.63 0.25
N SER A 210 -16.78 -12.87 0.52
CA SER A 210 -17.54 -13.18 1.72
C SER A 210 -16.74 -12.76 2.95
N SER A 211 -17.32 -11.91 3.80
CA SER A 211 -16.68 -11.52 5.06
C SER A 211 -16.36 -12.74 5.92
N ASP A 212 -15.23 -12.68 6.64
CA ASP A 212 -14.84 -13.74 7.57
C ASP A 212 -15.77 -13.76 8.78
N LEU A 213 -16.24 -14.96 9.14
CA LEU A 213 -17.06 -15.19 10.32
C LEU A 213 -16.20 -15.08 11.58
N LYS A 214 -16.47 -14.10 12.45
CA LYS A 214 -15.79 -13.96 13.74
C LYS A 214 -16.48 -14.80 14.82
N TYR A 215 -17.80 -14.67 14.95
CA TYR A 215 -18.56 -15.39 15.98
C TYR A 215 -20.05 -15.48 15.62
N VAL A 216 -20.73 -16.52 16.11
CA VAL A 216 -22.16 -16.78 15.91
C VAL A 216 -22.90 -16.59 17.23
N GLU A 217 -23.94 -15.77 17.25
CA GLU A 217 -24.77 -15.63 18.45
C GLU A 217 -25.51 -16.92 18.78
N VAL A 218 -25.21 -17.50 19.94
CA VAL A 218 -25.84 -18.76 20.37
C VAL A 218 -27.12 -18.47 21.16
N THR A 219 -28.23 -18.32 20.45
CA THR A 219 -29.57 -18.18 21.04
C THR A 219 -30.16 -19.53 21.44
N GLU A 220 -31.13 -19.53 22.34
CA GLU A 220 -31.79 -20.78 22.77
C GLU A 220 -32.58 -21.44 21.63
N GLU A 221 -33.10 -20.63 20.71
CA GLU A 221 -33.75 -21.12 19.49
C GLU A 221 -32.77 -21.90 18.60
N LEU A 222 -31.55 -21.37 18.41
CA LEU A 222 -30.48 -22.05 17.68
C LEU A 222 -30.09 -23.36 18.36
N ARG A 223 -29.94 -23.38 19.69
CA ARG A 223 -29.65 -24.62 20.43
C ARG A 223 -30.75 -25.67 20.25
N ARG A 224 -32.02 -25.26 20.28
CA ARG A 224 -33.17 -26.15 20.13
C ARG A 224 -33.27 -26.73 18.71
N GLU A 225 -33.14 -25.89 17.68
CA GLU A 225 -33.14 -26.36 16.29
C GLU A 225 -31.94 -27.25 15.99
N ASN A 226 -30.76 -26.94 16.51
CA ASN A 226 -29.59 -27.81 16.37
C ASN A 226 -29.82 -29.20 17.00
N ARG A 227 -30.41 -29.27 18.21
CA ARG A 227 -30.79 -30.54 18.85
C ARG A 227 -31.79 -31.35 18.02
N LYS A 228 -32.80 -30.68 17.45
CA LYS A 228 -33.82 -31.30 16.60
C LYS A 228 -33.21 -31.85 15.30
N GLN A 229 -32.34 -31.09 14.65
CA GLN A 229 -31.58 -31.50 13.46
C GLN A 229 -30.69 -32.71 13.77
N ALA A 230 -29.91 -32.64 14.84
CA ALA A 230 -29.06 -33.74 15.29
C ALA A 230 -29.86 -35.03 15.58
N GLY A 231 -30.99 -34.91 16.27
CA GLY A 231 -31.88 -36.04 16.53
C GLY A 231 -32.48 -36.65 15.25
N LYS A 232 -32.81 -35.83 14.25
CA LYS A 232 -33.26 -36.31 12.93
C LYS A 232 -32.13 -37.05 12.19
N ALA A 233 -30.92 -36.49 12.19
CA ALA A 233 -29.76 -37.11 11.55
C ALA A 233 -29.43 -38.48 12.17
N LEU A 234 -29.42 -38.57 13.51
CA LEU A 234 -29.17 -39.83 14.23
C LEU A 234 -30.21 -40.90 13.92
N ARG A 235 -31.50 -40.56 13.85
CA ARG A 235 -32.54 -41.52 13.45
C ARG A 235 -32.37 -42.04 12.03
N ASN A 236 -31.85 -41.20 11.13
CA ASN A 236 -31.64 -41.58 9.73
C ASN A 236 -30.32 -42.34 9.50
N SER A 237 -29.37 -42.29 10.45
CA SER A 237 -28.07 -42.94 10.36
C SER A 237 -28.03 -44.36 10.93
N VAL A 238 -29.05 -44.75 11.71
CA VAL A 238 -29.17 -46.12 12.22
C VAL A 238 -29.87 -46.97 11.16
N TRP A 239 -29.06 -47.68 10.37
CA TRP A 239 -29.45 -48.79 9.51
C TRP A 239 -29.27 -50.11 10.27
#